data_AF-A0AAN0N843-F1
#
_entry.id   AF-A0AAN0N843-F1
#
_cell.length_a   1.000
_cell.length_b   1.000
_cell.length_c   1.000
_cell.angle_alpha   90.00
_cell.angle_beta   90.00
_cell.angle_gamma   90.00
#
_symmetry.space_group_name_H-M   'P 1'
#
loop_
_entity.id
_entity.type
_entity.pdbx_description
1 polymer ?
#
loop_
_entity_poly.entity_id
_entity_poly.type
_entity_poly.pdbx_seq_one_letter_code
_entity_poly.pdbx_strand_id
1 'polypeptide(L)'
;MQTATFYIVPSDSPQAREDGFTHYVLFLVQHFAKQGAKLYLNCNDKEHAERIAEVFWQVEPSEFMAHNLVGEGPKYSTNVEIGYQGVKHNWNRQLVINLADNHTTFANAFAQVIDFVPCEEKAKQLARERYKIYRQAGYQLQTIEIQHP
;
A
#
# COMPACT_ATOMS: atom_id res chain seq x y z
N MET A 1 -4.15 1.58 -19.14
CA MET A 1 -5.33 0.90 -18.55
C MET A 1 -5.11 0.87 -17.05
N GLN A 2 -6.12 1.19 -16.25
CA GLN A 2 -5.98 1.22 -14.78
C GLN A 2 -6.16 -0.19 -14.20
N THR A 3 -5.32 -0.57 -13.24
CA THR A 3 -5.32 -1.92 -12.64
C THR A 3 -5.45 -1.84 -11.12
N ALA A 4 -6.19 -2.78 -10.54
CA ALA A 4 -6.32 -2.91 -9.10
C ALA A 4 -6.09 -4.38 -8.69
N THR A 5 -5.02 -4.60 -7.93
CA THR A 5 -4.60 -5.90 -7.42
C THR A 5 -5.01 -6.03 -5.97
N PHE A 6 -5.80 -7.05 -5.66
CA PHE A 6 -6.18 -7.39 -4.30
C PHE A 6 -5.38 -8.60 -3.83
N TYR A 7 -4.47 -8.39 -2.89
CA TYR A 7 -3.73 -9.49 -2.26
C TYR A 7 -4.58 -10.15 -1.17
N ILE A 8 -4.85 -11.45 -1.32
CA ILE A 8 -5.60 -12.23 -0.35
C ILE A 8 -4.63 -12.72 0.71
N VAL A 9 -4.89 -12.41 1.98
CA VAL A 9 -4.09 -12.82 3.13
C VAL A 9 -4.63 -14.15 3.67
N PRO A 10 -3.90 -15.27 3.53
CA PRO A 10 -4.32 -16.55 4.12
C PRO A 10 -4.29 -16.47 5.64
N SER A 11 -5.28 -17.06 6.31
CA SER A 11 -5.41 -17.01 7.79
C SER A 11 -4.26 -17.68 8.55
N ASP A 12 -3.59 -18.64 7.91
CA ASP A 12 -2.47 -19.41 8.43
C ASP A 12 -1.09 -18.84 8.01
N SER A 13 -1.08 -17.72 7.29
CA SER A 13 0.16 -17.06 6.84
C SER A 13 0.76 -16.14 7.93
N PRO A 14 2.08 -15.86 7.89
CA PRO A 14 2.69 -14.80 8.69
C PRO A 14 2.01 -13.45 8.50
N GLN A 15 1.50 -13.17 7.29
CA GLN A 15 0.84 -11.93 6.92
C GLN A 15 -0.54 -11.76 7.56
N ALA A 16 -1.11 -12.81 8.17
CA ALA A 16 -2.29 -12.68 9.02
C ALA A 16 -1.99 -11.94 10.35
N ARG A 17 -0.70 -11.78 10.70
CA ARG A 17 -0.22 -11.03 11.87
C ARG A 17 0.35 -9.68 11.44
N GLU A 18 0.25 -8.68 12.32
CA GLU A 18 0.69 -7.31 12.05
C GLU A 18 2.15 -7.22 11.59
N ASP A 19 3.07 -7.90 12.30
CA ASP A 19 4.50 -7.89 11.94
C ASP A 19 4.72 -8.50 10.54
N GLY A 20 4.15 -9.68 10.28
CA GLY A 20 4.34 -10.35 8.99
C GLY A 20 3.70 -9.57 7.84
N PHE A 21 2.56 -8.93 8.08
CA PHE A 21 1.92 -8.03 7.12
C PHE A 21 2.81 -6.83 6.82
N THR A 22 3.34 -6.19 7.85
CA THR A 22 4.24 -5.02 7.73
C THR A 22 5.50 -5.36 6.91
N HIS A 23 6.13 -6.51 7.18
CA HIS A 23 7.27 -6.97 6.38
C HIS A 23 6.90 -7.27 4.93
N TYR A 24 5.71 -7.80 4.68
CA TYR A 24 5.23 -8.03 3.32
C TYR A 24 4.96 -6.72 2.56
N VAL A 25 4.43 -5.71 3.24
CA VAL A 25 4.27 -4.36 2.69
C VAL A 25 5.62 -3.76 2.34
N LEU A 26 6.63 -3.86 3.22
CA LEU A 26 8.00 -3.45 2.94
C LEU A 26 8.54 -4.15 1.69
N PHE A 27 8.38 -5.47 1.59
CA PHE A 27 8.76 -6.25 0.41
C PHE A 27 8.11 -5.73 -0.88
N LEU A 28 6.80 -5.48 -0.87
CA LEU A 28 6.09 -4.95 -2.04
C LEU A 28 6.61 -3.55 -2.41
N VAL A 29 6.78 -2.67 -1.42
CA VAL A 29 7.30 -1.32 -1.65
C VAL A 29 8.70 -1.40 -2.27
N GLN A 30 9.59 -2.22 -1.73
CA GLN A 30 10.92 -2.49 -2.30
C GLN A 30 10.86 -3.03 -3.71
N HIS A 31 9.99 -4.01 -3.97
CA HIS A 31 9.82 -4.62 -5.28
C HIS A 31 9.44 -3.58 -6.34
N PHE A 32 8.45 -2.72 -6.07
CA PHE A 32 8.01 -1.70 -7.02
C PHE A 32 8.99 -0.53 -7.13
N ALA A 33 9.59 -0.09 -6.03
CA ALA A 33 10.55 1.00 -6.06
C ALA A 33 11.86 0.61 -6.79
N LYS A 34 12.33 -0.64 -6.65
CA LYS A 34 13.46 -1.19 -7.43
C LYS A 34 13.19 -1.18 -8.94
N GLN A 35 11.92 -1.20 -9.35
CA GLN A 35 11.49 -1.04 -10.76
C GLN A 35 11.30 0.43 -11.17
N GLY A 36 11.61 1.39 -10.30
CA GLY A 36 11.49 2.82 -10.56
C GLY A 36 10.07 3.38 -10.38
N ALA A 37 9.14 2.63 -9.79
CA ALA A 37 7.79 3.11 -9.55
C ALA A 37 7.78 4.25 -8.53
N LYS A 38 6.97 5.29 -8.80
CA LYS A 38 6.63 6.32 -7.82
C LYS A 38 5.36 5.91 -7.08
N LEU A 39 5.53 5.55 -5.82
CA LEU A 39 4.55 4.90 -4.98
C LEU A 39 4.05 5.84 -3.88
N TYR A 40 2.75 5.77 -3.60
CA TYR A 40 2.14 6.31 -2.40
C TYR A 40 1.70 5.16 -1.50
N LEU A 41 2.08 5.19 -0.22
CA LEU A 41 1.62 4.24 0.78
C LEU A 41 0.58 4.93 1.66
N ASN A 42 -0.66 4.43 1.65
CA ASN A 42 -1.76 5.02 2.41
C ASN A 42 -2.00 4.24 3.70
N CYS A 43 -1.62 4.81 4.84
CA CYS A 43 -1.83 4.27 6.17
C CYS A 43 -3.16 4.72 6.79
N ASN A 44 -3.51 4.13 7.94
CA ASN A 44 -4.73 4.46 8.69
C ASN A 44 -4.72 5.90 9.19
N ASP A 45 -3.64 6.27 9.86
CA ASP A 45 -3.44 7.56 10.52
C ASP A 45 -1.94 7.90 10.54
N LYS A 46 -1.62 9.03 11.16
CA LYS A 46 -0.24 9.52 11.28
C LYS A 46 0.65 8.56 12.05
N GLU A 47 0.16 7.98 13.15
CA GLU A 47 0.94 7.09 14.00
C GLU A 47 1.30 5.80 13.24
N HIS A 48 0.34 5.23 12.50
CA HIS A 48 0.59 4.11 11.61
C HIS A 48 1.62 4.45 10.52
N ALA A 49 1.52 5.63 9.90
CA ALA A 49 2.51 6.06 8.90
C ALA A 49 3.93 6.18 9.48
N GLU A 50 4.08 6.74 10.68
CA GLU A 50 5.36 6.85 11.39
C GLU A 50 5.93 5.48 11.76
N ARG A 51 5.11 4.55 12.26
CA ARG A 51 5.55 3.17 12.55
C ARG A 51 6.06 2.44 11.32
N ILE A 52 5.37 2.58 10.18
CA ILE A 52 5.81 1.96 8.92
C ILE A 52 7.13 2.58 8.44
N ALA A 53 7.27 3.91 8.53
CA ALA A 53 8.52 4.58 8.16
C ALA A 53 9.70 4.09 9.00
N GLU A 54 9.52 3.91 10.31
CA GLU A 54 10.53 3.36 11.20
C GLU A 54 10.98 1.95 10.75
N VAL A 55 10.04 1.06 10.40
CA VAL A 55 10.39 -0.27 9.86
C VAL A 55 11.21 -0.16 8.57
N PHE A 56 10.88 0.80 7.70
CA PHE A 56 11.61 0.99 6.44
C PHE A 56 13.04 1.50 6.67
N TRP A 57 13.32 2.14 7.80
CA TRP A 57 14.68 2.54 8.20
C TRP A 57 15.52 1.41 8.77
N GLN A 58 14.89 0.37 9.32
CA GLN A 58 15.57 -0.75 9.98
C GLN A 58 16.08 -1.83 9.01
N VAL A 59 15.90 -1.63 7.70
CA VAL A 59 16.38 -2.55 6.67
C VAL A 59 17.90 -2.54 6.55
N GLU A 60 18.48 -3.64 6.06
CA GLU A 60 19.90 -3.71 5.74
C GLU A 60 20.30 -2.61 4.75
N PRO A 61 21.52 -2.03 4.84
CA PRO A 61 21.95 -0.95 3.96
C PRO A 61 21.86 -1.28 2.47
N SER A 62 22.01 -2.55 2.09
CA SER A 62 21.86 -3.03 0.71
C SER A 62 20.41 -3.02 0.19
N GLU A 63 19.43 -2.98 1.09
CA GLU A 63 18.01 -2.95 0.79
C GLU A 63 17.37 -1.59 1.09
N PHE A 64 18.19 -0.62 1.52
CA PHE A 64 17.76 0.72 1.82
C PHE A 64 17.04 1.37 0.63
N MET A 65 15.96 2.06 0.96
CA MET A 65 15.21 2.86 0.01
C MET A 65 14.79 4.17 0.64
N ALA A 66 15.11 5.26 -0.05
CA ALA A 66 14.69 6.59 0.34
C ALA A 66 13.15 6.72 0.30
N HIS A 67 12.57 7.08 1.44
CA HIS A 67 11.16 7.33 1.64
C HIS A 67 11.00 8.55 2.56
N ASN A 68 9.82 9.20 2.51
CA ASN A 68 9.47 10.30 3.41
C ASN A 68 8.00 10.20 3.80
N LEU A 69 7.62 10.80 4.92
CA LEU A 69 6.22 11.09 5.19
C LEU A 69 5.71 12.20 4.26
N VAL A 70 4.41 12.21 3.97
CA VAL A 70 3.78 13.32 3.23
C VAL A 70 4.02 14.64 3.96
N GLY A 71 4.54 15.63 3.23
CA GLY A 71 4.86 16.95 3.77
C GLY A 71 6.31 17.09 4.25
N GLU A 72 7.07 16.00 4.24
CA GLU A 72 8.50 15.99 4.55
C GLU A 72 9.35 15.83 3.29
N GLY A 73 10.64 16.15 3.44
CA GLY A 73 11.62 16.02 2.38
C GLY A 73 11.46 17.05 1.23
N PRO A 74 12.42 17.07 0.29
CA PRO A 74 12.31 17.91 -0.90
C PRO A 74 11.14 17.46 -1.79
N LYS A 75 10.52 18.42 -2.49
CA LYS A 75 9.33 18.25 -3.36
C LYS A 75 9.43 17.15 -4.44
N TYR A 76 10.64 16.67 -4.75
CA TYR A 76 10.93 15.64 -5.75
C TYR A 76 11.81 14.49 -5.23
N SER A 77 12.00 14.38 -3.92
CA SER A 77 13.15 13.66 -3.37
C SER A 77 13.04 12.14 -3.37
N THR A 78 11.84 11.56 -3.21
CA THR A 78 11.70 10.12 -2.99
C THR A 78 10.63 9.47 -3.86
N ASN A 79 10.98 8.28 -4.36
CA ASN A 79 10.05 7.44 -5.11
C ASN A 79 8.95 6.88 -4.20
N VAL A 80 9.18 6.79 -2.89
CA VAL A 80 8.18 6.37 -1.91
C VAL A 80 7.81 7.54 -1.00
N GLU A 81 6.51 7.71 -0.82
CA GLU A 81 5.92 8.64 0.13
C GLU A 81 4.84 7.93 0.93
N ILE A 82 4.90 8.09 2.24
CA ILE A 82 4.02 7.43 3.19
C ILE A 82 3.08 8.50 3.75
N GLY A 83 1.79 8.30 3.55
CA GLY A 83 0.77 9.19 4.07
C GLY A 83 -0.32 8.41 4.77
N TYR A 84 -1.41 9.10 5.03
CA TYR A 84 -2.57 8.57 5.74
C TYR A 84 -3.83 9.31 5.31
N GLN A 85 -4.98 8.92 5.86
CA GLN A 85 -6.23 9.57 5.52
C GLN A 85 -6.20 11.08 5.80
N GLY A 86 -6.54 11.89 4.81
CA GLY A 86 -6.64 13.34 4.94
C GLY A 86 -5.39 14.12 4.53
N VAL A 87 -4.24 13.47 4.34
CA VAL A 87 -3.08 14.09 3.69
C VAL A 87 -3.08 13.84 2.19
N LYS A 88 -2.57 14.81 1.43
CA LYS A 88 -2.49 14.72 -0.03
C LYS A 88 -1.08 14.35 -0.44
N HIS A 89 -0.95 13.25 -1.17
CA HIS A 89 0.31 12.86 -1.80
C HIS A 89 0.82 13.94 -2.77
N ASN A 90 2.12 14.00 -2.93
CA ASN A 90 2.77 14.93 -3.86
C ASN A 90 2.81 14.36 -5.29
N TRP A 91 2.41 15.18 -6.28
CA TRP A 91 2.59 14.97 -7.73
C TRP A 91 2.03 13.64 -8.30
N ASN A 92 2.23 13.42 -9.61
CA ASN A 92 1.87 12.22 -10.40
C ASN A 92 2.62 10.96 -9.92
N ARG A 93 2.20 10.40 -8.78
CA ARG A 93 2.50 9.01 -8.39
C ARG A 93 1.60 8.08 -9.18
N GLN A 94 2.15 6.96 -9.63
CA GLN A 94 1.43 6.04 -10.55
C GLN A 94 0.79 4.88 -9.79
N LEU A 95 1.37 4.52 -8.64
CA LEU A 95 0.97 3.36 -7.85
C LEU A 95 0.62 3.79 -6.43
N VAL A 96 -0.48 3.26 -5.91
CA VAL A 96 -0.84 3.34 -4.48
C VAL A 96 -0.90 1.95 -3.87
N ILE A 97 -0.33 1.79 -2.68
CA ILE A 97 -0.59 0.66 -1.81
C ILE A 97 -1.47 1.15 -0.66
N ASN A 98 -2.68 0.60 -0.56
CA ASN A 98 -3.65 0.98 0.46
C ASN A 98 -3.59 0.04 1.65
N LEU A 99 -3.11 0.53 2.80
CA LEU A 99 -3.13 -0.17 4.09
C LEU A 99 -4.29 0.27 4.99
N ALA A 100 -5.07 1.28 4.56
CA ALA A 100 -6.09 1.84 5.41
C ALA A 100 -7.31 0.92 5.51
N ASP A 101 -7.68 0.57 6.73
CA ASP A 101 -8.83 -0.25 7.09
C ASP A 101 -10.12 0.58 7.19
N ASN A 102 -10.32 1.42 6.19
CA ASN A 102 -11.49 2.29 6.06
C ASN A 102 -12.02 2.23 4.62
N HIS A 103 -12.99 3.10 4.31
CA HIS A 103 -13.58 3.21 2.98
C HIS A 103 -12.76 4.10 2.02
N THR A 104 -11.48 4.37 2.32
CA THR A 104 -10.62 5.14 1.41
C THR A 104 -10.47 4.40 0.10
N THR A 105 -10.66 5.13 -0.99
CA THR A 105 -10.55 4.63 -2.34
C THR A 105 -9.81 5.63 -3.20
N PHE A 106 -9.10 5.10 -4.18
CA PHE A 106 -8.26 5.84 -5.11
C PHE A 106 -8.77 5.74 -6.56
N ALA A 107 -10.07 5.46 -6.71
CA ALA A 107 -10.72 5.35 -8.00
C ALA A 107 -10.40 6.55 -8.90
N ASN A 108 -9.83 6.26 -10.07
CA ASN A 108 -9.39 7.21 -11.09
C ASN A 108 -8.20 8.11 -10.69
N ALA A 109 -7.67 7.99 -9.47
CA ALA A 109 -6.54 8.81 -9.01
C ALA A 109 -5.18 8.19 -9.36
N PHE A 110 -5.09 6.86 -9.41
CA PHE A 110 -3.83 6.14 -9.67
C PHE A 110 -3.98 5.14 -10.82
N ALA A 111 -2.90 4.94 -11.58
CA ALA A 111 -2.86 3.96 -12.66
C ALA A 111 -2.87 2.52 -12.13
N GLN A 112 -2.23 2.29 -10.97
CA GLN A 112 -2.17 1.01 -10.31
C GLN A 112 -2.55 1.15 -8.83
N VAL A 113 -3.44 0.28 -8.37
CA VAL A 113 -3.84 0.17 -6.97
C VAL A 113 -3.45 -1.21 -6.47
N ILE A 114 -2.86 -1.25 -5.29
CA ILE A 114 -2.65 -2.47 -4.52
C ILE A 114 -3.46 -2.32 -3.24
N ASP A 115 -4.29 -3.31 -2.98
CA ASP A 115 -5.16 -3.39 -1.81
C ASP A 115 -5.11 -4.82 -1.25
N PHE A 116 -5.66 -5.03 -0.07
CA PHE A 116 -5.58 -6.30 0.64
C PHE A 116 -6.96 -6.81 1.03
N VAL A 117 -7.10 -8.13 1.06
CA VAL A 117 -8.27 -8.83 1.57
C VAL A 117 -7.83 -9.61 2.81
N PRO A 118 -7.99 -9.04 4.03
CA PRO A 118 -7.64 -9.72 5.27
C PRO A 118 -8.52 -10.94 5.53
N CYS A 119 -8.05 -11.84 6.39
CA CYS A 119 -8.80 -13.00 6.82
C CYS A 119 -9.94 -12.67 7.81
N GLU A 120 -9.85 -11.55 8.53
CA GLU A 120 -10.89 -11.10 9.46
C GLU A 120 -12.19 -10.72 8.73
N GLU A 121 -13.33 -11.25 9.16
CA GLU A 121 -14.61 -11.08 8.45
C GLU A 121 -15.06 -9.60 8.32
N LYS A 122 -14.83 -8.75 9.33
CA LYS A 122 -15.16 -7.32 9.23
C LYS A 122 -14.30 -6.61 8.19
N ALA A 123 -12.99 -6.80 8.25
CA ALA A 123 -12.06 -6.20 7.30
C ALA A 123 -12.26 -6.74 5.86
N LYS A 124 -12.65 -8.01 5.72
CA LYS A 124 -13.03 -8.62 4.45
C LYS A 124 -14.28 -7.99 3.83
N GLN A 125 -15.26 -7.56 4.62
CA GLN A 125 -16.40 -6.79 4.12
C GLN A 125 -15.96 -5.44 3.54
N LEU A 126 -15.10 -4.70 4.26
CA LEU A 126 -14.53 -3.44 3.76
C LEU A 126 -13.75 -3.65 2.45
N ALA A 127 -12.93 -4.69 2.36
CA ALA A 127 -12.20 -5.01 1.13
C ALA A 127 -13.15 -5.32 -0.05
N ARG A 128 -14.26 -6.03 0.19
CA ARG A 128 -15.29 -6.29 -0.83
C ARG A 128 -15.96 -5.01 -1.32
N GLU A 129 -16.17 -4.03 -0.46
CA GLU A 129 -16.71 -2.73 -0.86
C GLU A 129 -15.72 -1.97 -1.73
N ARG A 130 -14.44 -1.87 -1.32
CA ARG A 130 -13.38 -1.26 -2.13
C ARG A 130 -13.26 -1.94 -3.50
N TYR A 131 -13.32 -3.26 -3.55
CA TYR A 131 -13.31 -4.03 -4.80
C TYR A 131 -14.45 -3.63 -5.74
N LYS A 132 -15.68 -3.49 -5.23
CA LYS A 132 -16.83 -3.03 -6.02
C LYS A 132 -16.64 -1.62 -6.56
N ILE A 133 -16.09 -0.71 -5.74
CA ILE A 133 -15.82 0.67 -6.14
C ILE A 133 -14.83 0.71 -7.30
N TYR A 134 -13.70 -0.01 -7.21
CA TYR A 134 -12.73 -0.05 -8.31
C TYR A 134 -13.31 -0.68 -9.58
N ARG A 135 -14.19 -1.69 -9.44
CA ARG A 135 -14.90 -2.28 -10.59
C ARG A 135 -15.77 -1.25 -11.30
N GLN A 136 -16.55 -0.49 -10.54
CA GLN A 136 -17.44 0.55 -11.07
C GLN A 136 -16.64 1.69 -11.70
N ALA A 137 -15.45 1.98 -11.18
CA ALA A 137 -14.53 2.95 -11.74
C ALA A 137 -13.80 2.47 -13.01
N GLY A 138 -14.01 1.22 -13.45
CA GLY A 138 -13.43 0.70 -14.70
C GLY A 138 -12.01 0.12 -14.57
N TYR A 139 -11.55 -0.16 -13.35
CA TYR A 139 -10.26 -0.83 -13.15
C TYR A 139 -10.33 -2.27 -13.63
N GLN A 140 -9.24 -2.74 -14.25
CA GLN A 140 -9.02 -4.17 -14.41
C GLN A 140 -8.66 -4.76 -13.04
N LEU A 141 -9.54 -5.59 -12.51
CA LEU A 141 -9.38 -6.20 -11.20
C LEU A 141 -8.69 -7.55 -11.32
N GLN A 142 -7.74 -7.78 -10.42
CA GLN A 142 -7.12 -9.09 -10.22
C GLN A 142 -6.98 -9.37 -8.72
N THR A 143 -7.03 -10.65 -8.38
CA THR A 143 -6.78 -11.14 -7.03
C THR A 143 -5.57 -12.05 -7.06
N ILE A 144 -4.64 -11.85 -6.14
CA ILE A 144 -3.44 -12.67 -5.99
C ILE A 144 -3.46 -13.17 -4.55
N GLU A 145 -3.45 -14.49 -4.35
CA GLU A 145 -3.21 -15.01 -3.02
C GLU A 145 -1.75 -14.77 -2.66
N ILE A 146 -1.49 -14.26 -1.45
CA ILE A 146 -0.12 -14.08 -0.97
C ILE A 146 0.48 -15.48 -0.82
N GLN A 147 1.27 -15.85 -1.82
CA GLN A 147 2.21 -16.94 -1.71
C GLN A 147 3.45 -16.36 -1.05
N HIS A 148 3.90 -17.01 0.02
CA HIS A 148 5.09 -16.61 0.76
C HIS A 148 6.23 -16.10 -0.14
N PRO A 149 6.81 -14.94 0.14
CA PRO A 149 8.23 -14.89 0.45
C PRO A 149 8.46 -15.39 1.88
#